data_AF-A0A6A6F808-F1
#
_entry.id   AF-A0A6A6F808-F1
#
_cell.length_a   1.000
_cell.length_b   1.000
_cell.length_c   1.000
_cell.angle_alpha   90.00
_cell.angle_beta   90.00
_cell.angle_gamma   90.00
#
_symmetry.space_group_name_H-M   'P 1'
#
loop_
_entity.id
_entity.type
_entity.pdbx_description
1 polymer ?
#
loop_
_entity_poly.entity_id
_entity_poly.type
_entity_poly.pdbx_seq_one_letter_code
_entity_poly.pdbx_strand_id
1 'polypeptide(L)'
;MSSVHGPFGVQVSWDEPTAFLLGISTLPFVMRAPVLWSNFHGSDWHTLPLSNRLGVPLRFMKRDSVLGRVHTSPNDTLKTLSLDLNPESDTFAEAKAVVHCNVLFSRADGKDLTSRQLQTVVGFVEEVLGDVLAYGKSKKTSTFSIEGDLASDEKASESEDESSEDEDDDVEQNPAPKIITRAEAEAGTAKATPENFTAFFERFCAERVAADQKWAEVECPVQISVCHKCGKDEQQEKPLLVCGDCRLAQYCDRECQKESWGKHKMLCKAIGPKLGKDQK
;
A
#
# COMPACT_ATOMS: atom_id res chain seq x y z
N MET A 1 12.41 -23.18 -23.02
CA MET A 1 11.29 -23.36 -22.07
C MET A 1 11.03 -22.02 -21.42
N SER A 2 9.98 -21.31 -21.83
CA SER A 2 9.62 -20.03 -21.22
C SER A 2 9.27 -20.28 -19.76
N SER A 3 9.86 -19.52 -18.83
CA SER A 3 9.56 -19.63 -17.39
C SER A 3 8.05 -19.51 -17.17
N VAL A 4 7.44 -20.54 -16.56
CA VAL A 4 6.00 -20.57 -16.25
C VAL A 4 5.65 -19.58 -15.14
N HIS A 5 6.66 -19.06 -14.44
CA HIS A 5 6.46 -18.19 -13.28
C HIS A 5 6.41 -16.72 -13.70
N GLY A 6 5.37 -16.03 -13.24
CA GLY A 6 5.30 -14.58 -13.27
C GLY A 6 6.13 -13.93 -12.17
N PRO A 7 6.02 -12.62 -11.99
CA PRO A 7 6.78 -11.93 -10.95
C PRO A 7 6.40 -12.45 -9.58
N PHE A 8 7.33 -12.30 -8.65
CA PHE A 8 7.07 -12.57 -7.25
C PHE A 8 6.38 -11.37 -6.59
N GLY A 9 5.32 -11.67 -5.85
CA GLY A 9 4.65 -10.75 -4.96
C GLY A 9 5.00 -11.02 -3.50
N VAL A 10 4.32 -10.29 -2.62
CA VAL A 10 4.44 -10.39 -1.17
C VAL A 10 3.07 -10.68 -0.58
N GLN A 11 2.91 -11.84 0.03
CA GLN A 11 1.73 -12.17 0.81
C GLN A 11 1.90 -11.67 2.24
N VAL A 12 0.90 -10.94 2.73
CA VAL A 12 0.81 -10.47 4.11
C VAL A 12 -0.37 -11.17 4.77
N SER A 13 -0.08 -11.81 5.90
CA SER A 13 -1.06 -12.55 6.68
C SER A 13 -1.08 -12.10 8.14
N TRP A 14 -2.29 -11.96 8.66
CA TRP A 14 -2.61 -11.68 10.05
C TRP A 14 -3.29 -12.90 10.71
N ASP A 15 -3.08 -14.09 10.15
CA ASP A 15 -3.64 -15.34 10.66
C ASP A 15 -2.81 -15.85 11.84
N GLU A 16 -3.19 -15.49 13.07
CA GLU A 16 -2.55 -15.96 14.31
C GLU A 16 -2.43 -17.50 14.35
N PRO A 17 -3.48 -18.30 14.09
CA PRO A 17 -3.36 -19.74 13.97
C PRO A 17 -2.31 -20.22 12.96
N THR A 18 -2.27 -19.64 11.76
CA THR A 18 -1.26 -20.02 10.76
C THR A 18 0.13 -19.59 11.19
N ALA A 19 0.30 -18.40 11.79
CA ALA A 19 1.57 -17.97 12.35
C ALA A 19 2.06 -18.93 13.44
N PHE A 20 1.17 -19.34 14.35
CA PHE A 20 1.46 -20.35 15.37
C PHE A 20 1.89 -21.69 14.76
N LEU A 21 1.16 -22.19 13.76
CA LEU A 21 1.51 -23.44 13.05
C LEU A 21 2.86 -23.36 12.33
N LEU A 22 3.24 -22.18 11.84
CA LEU A 22 4.52 -21.94 11.17
C LEU A 22 5.66 -21.57 12.14
N GLY A 23 5.39 -21.50 13.44
CA GLY A 23 6.36 -21.07 14.45
C GLY A 23 6.79 -19.61 14.29
N ILE A 24 5.92 -18.76 13.74
CA ILE A 24 6.17 -17.34 13.53
C ILE A 24 5.60 -16.57 14.74
N SER A 25 6.46 -15.87 15.46
CA SER A 25 6.11 -15.13 16.66
C SER A 25 5.69 -13.69 16.42
N THR A 26 5.83 -13.17 15.18
CA THR A 26 5.55 -11.78 14.85
C THR A 26 4.45 -11.66 13.80
N LEU A 27 3.47 -10.80 14.07
CA LEU A 27 2.43 -10.42 13.13
C LEU A 27 2.59 -8.96 12.68
N PRO A 28 2.28 -8.66 11.42
CA PRO A 28 1.94 -9.61 10.37
C PRO A 28 3.15 -10.43 9.91
N PHE A 29 2.92 -11.67 9.49
CA PHE A 29 3.97 -12.42 8.81
C PHE A 29 3.92 -12.19 7.30
N VAL A 30 5.10 -12.07 6.71
CA VAL A 30 5.30 -11.62 5.33
C VAL A 30 6.06 -12.69 4.57
N MET A 31 5.50 -13.16 3.46
CA MET A 31 6.10 -14.23 2.65
C MET A 31 6.18 -13.82 1.19
N ARG A 32 7.27 -14.23 0.52
CA ARG A 32 7.39 -14.12 -0.93
C ARG A 32 6.49 -15.18 -1.58
N ALA A 33 5.65 -14.78 -2.53
CA ALA A 33 4.71 -15.68 -3.20
C ALA A 33 4.75 -15.49 -4.73
N PRO A 34 4.79 -16.55 -5.54
CA PRO A 34 4.77 -16.42 -7.00
C PRO A 34 3.40 -15.93 -7.48
N VAL A 35 3.39 -15.02 -8.46
CA VAL A 35 2.17 -14.64 -9.18
C VAL A 35 2.12 -15.41 -10.49
N LEU A 36 1.04 -16.16 -10.72
CA LEU A 36 0.83 -16.84 -12.00
C LEU A 36 0.52 -15.81 -13.09
N TRP A 37 1.19 -15.88 -14.24
CA TRP A 37 0.95 -14.98 -15.37
C TRP A 37 -0.51 -14.97 -15.84
N SER A 38 -1.17 -16.14 -15.81
CA SER A 38 -2.60 -16.27 -16.12
C SER A 38 -3.48 -15.36 -15.27
N ASN A 39 -3.06 -15.11 -14.03
CA ASN A 39 -3.80 -14.32 -13.05
C ASN A 39 -3.23 -12.92 -12.91
N PHE A 40 -1.99 -12.66 -13.36
CA PHE A 40 -1.33 -11.35 -13.26
C PHE A 40 -2.11 -10.25 -13.99
N HIS A 41 -2.87 -10.58 -15.05
CA HIS A 41 -3.75 -9.64 -15.73
C HIS A 41 -5.24 -9.87 -15.42
N GLY A 42 -5.55 -10.65 -14.39
CA GLY A 42 -6.92 -10.93 -13.97
C GLY A 42 -7.62 -9.70 -13.39
N SER A 43 -8.95 -9.71 -13.43
CA SER A 43 -9.82 -8.65 -12.88
C SER A 43 -9.77 -8.53 -11.36
N ASP A 44 -9.22 -9.52 -10.66
CA ASP A 44 -9.19 -9.57 -9.19
C ASP A 44 -8.11 -8.67 -8.57
N TRP A 45 -7.28 -8.03 -9.42
CA TRP A 45 -6.27 -7.09 -8.97
C TRP A 45 -6.84 -5.69 -8.80
N HIS A 46 -6.64 -5.14 -7.61
CA HIS A 46 -7.02 -3.79 -7.26
C HIS A 46 -5.78 -2.91 -7.13
N THR A 47 -5.78 -1.74 -7.78
CA THR A 47 -4.68 -0.77 -7.71
C THR A 47 -4.69 -0.01 -6.39
N LEU A 48 -3.51 0.35 -5.89
CA LEU A 48 -3.35 1.19 -4.69
C LEU A 48 -2.93 2.61 -5.10
N PRO A 49 -3.84 3.60 -5.12
CA PRO A 49 -3.55 4.95 -5.64
C PRO A 49 -2.37 5.63 -4.93
N LEU A 50 -2.27 5.46 -3.61
CA LEU A 50 -1.16 5.95 -2.80
C LEU A 50 0.20 5.46 -3.35
N SER A 51 0.32 4.16 -3.59
CA SER A 51 1.57 3.56 -4.06
C SER A 51 1.96 4.05 -5.47
N ASN A 52 0.97 4.26 -6.36
CA ASN A 52 1.20 4.86 -7.67
C ASN A 52 1.79 6.27 -7.53
N ARG A 53 1.27 7.06 -6.58
CA ARG A 53 1.76 8.42 -6.28
C ARG A 53 3.20 8.43 -5.76
N LEU A 54 3.64 7.38 -5.08
CA LEU A 54 5.03 7.19 -4.63
C LEU A 54 5.96 6.67 -5.75
N GLY A 55 5.45 6.44 -6.97
CA GLY A 55 6.21 5.83 -8.06
C GLY A 55 6.47 4.33 -7.85
N VAL A 56 5.77 3.69 -6.91
CA VAL A 56 5.86 2.24 -6.65
C VAL A 56 4.49 1.65 -6.93
N PRO A 57 4.12 1.37 -8.20
CA PRO A 57 2.74 1.07 -8.53
C PRO A 57 2.35 -0.32 -8.01
N LEU A 58 1.83 -0.37 -6.79
CA LEU A 58 1.38 -1.59 -6.14
C LEU A 58 -0.09 -1.85 -6.46
N ARG A 59 -0.39 -3.13 -6.45
CA ARG A 59 -1.74 -3.67 -6.53
C ARG A 59 -1.85 -4.85 -5.58
N PHE A 60 -3.08 -5.16 -5.21
CA PHE A 60 -3.36 -6.26 -4.31
C PHE A 60 -4.45 -7.15 -4.86
N MET A 61 -4.44 -8.41 -4.43
CA MET A 61 -5.55 -9.33 -4.60
C MET A 61 -5.86 -10.00 -3.26
N LYS A 62 -7.13 -10.29 -3.02
CA LYS A 62 -7.57 -11.07 -1.86
C LYS A 62 -7.10 -12.51 -2.02
N ARG A 63 -6.68 -13.13 -0.92
CA ARG A 63 -6.35 -14.55 -0.85
C ARG A 63 -7.12 -15.16 0.30
N ASP A 64 -7.93 -16.16 -0.02
CA ASP A 64 -8.62 -16.93 0.99
C ASP A 64 -7.61 -17.68 1.87
N SER A 65 -7.95 -17.83 3.15
CA SER A 65 -7.18 -18.71 4.03
C SER A 65 -7.30 -20.14 3.51
N VAL A 66 -6.16 -20.84 3.43
CA VAL A 66 -6.12 -22.26 3.05
C VAL A 66 -6.97 -23.11 4.01
N LEU A 67 -7.10 -22.66 5.26
CA LEU A 67 -7.86 -23.33 6.30
C LEU A 67 -9.34 -22.92 6.34
N GLY A 68 -9.79 -22.05 5.43
CA GLY A 68 -11.18 -21.58 5.37
C GLY A 68 -11.65 -20.81 6.60
N ARG A 69 -10.72 -20.41 7.50
CA ARG A 69 -11.07 -19.62 8.68
C ARG A 69 -11.27 -18.16 8.30
N VAL A 70 -12.31 -17.56 8.89
CA VAL A 70 -12.56 -16.13 8.83
C VAL A 70 -11.56 -15.43 9.75
N HIS A 71 -10.86 -14.41 9.25
CA HIS A 71 -10.01 -13.61 10.12
C HIS A 71 -10.89 -12.69 10.97
N THR A 72 -10.53 -12.57 12.25
CA THR A 72 -11.18 -11.66 13.19
C THR A 72 -10.67 -10.23 13.05
N SER A 73 -9.41 -10.06 12.62
CA SER A 73 -8.77 -8.75 12.45
C SER A 73 -8.67 -8.33 10.97
N PRO A 74 -8.77 -7.02 10.68
CA PRO A 74 -8.52 -6.50 9.34
C PRO A 74 -7.03 -6.57 8.99
N ASN A 75 -6.73 -6.68 7.69
CA ASN A 75 -5.36 -6.60 7.21
C ASN A 75 -4.85 -5.14 7.31
N ASP A 76 -4.15 -4.82 8.40
CA ASP A 76 -3.71 -3.44 8.66
C ASP A 76 -2.70 -2.93 7.63
N THR A 77 -1.89 -3.80 7.03
CA THR A 77 -1.00 -3.40 5.91
C THR A 77 -1.80 -2.90 4.71
N LEU A 78 -2.88 -3.59 4.30
CA LEU A 78 -3.74 -3.10 3.22
C LEU A 78 -4.47 -1.82 3.62
N LYS A 79 -4.94 -1.73 4.86
CA LYS A 79 -5.61 -0.54 5.40
C LYS A 79 -4.69 0.69 5.32
N THR A 80 -3.43 0.55 5.74
CA THR A 80 -2.40 1.59 5.65
C THR A 80 -2.07 1.96 4.20
N LEU A 81 -1.99 0.99 3.28
CA LEU A 81 -1.64 1.27 1.88
C LEU A 81 -2.81 1.75 1.01
N SER A 82 -4.05 1.64 1.51
CA SER A 82 -5.27 2.02 0.79
C SER A 82 -5.86 3.37 1.22
N LEU A 83 -5.09 4.20 1.92
CA LEU A 83 -5.53 5.54 2.34
C LEU A 83 -5.94 6.42 1.17
N ASP A 84 -7.04 7.16 1.37
CA ASP A 84 -7.45 8.22 0.48
C ASP A 84 -6.64 9.50 0.73
N LEU A 85 -5.79 9.86 -0.22
CA LEU A 85 -5.00 11.09 -0.16
C LEU A 85 -5.63 12.25 -0.94
N ASN A 86 -6.87 12.12 -1.44
CA ASN A 86 -7.53 13.24 -2.11
C ASN A 86 -8.13 14.20 -1.05
N PRO A 87 -7.60 15.43 -0.89
CA PRO A 87 -8.11 16.38 0.10
C PRO A 87 -9.55 16.82 -0.16
N GLU A 88 -10.02 16.72 -1.41
CA GLU A 88 -11.40 17.05 -1.79
C GLU A 88 -12.39 15.90 -1.54
N SER A 89 -11.89 14.72 -1.16
CA SER A 89 -12.73 13.54 -0.95
C SER A 89 -13.41 13.56 0.42
N ASP A 90 -14.66 13.12 0.47
CA ASP A 90 -15.39 12.93 1.73
C ASP A 90 -14.76 11.82 2.58
N THR A 91 -14.09 10.86 1.95
CA THR A 91 -13.35 9.78 2.61
C THR A 91 -11.87 10.11 2.81
N PHE A 92 -11.49 11.40 2.76
CA PHE A 92 -10.11 11.83 2.99
C PHE A 92 -9.52 11.21 4.27
N ALA A 93 -8.30 10.67 4.15
CA ALA A 93 -7.57 9.92 5.18
C ALA A 93 -8.20 8.60 5.65
N GLU A 94 -9.26 8.13 5.00
CA GLU A 94 -9.85 6.82 5.28
C GLU A 94 -9.25 5.74 4.36
N ALA A 95 -9.18 4.51 4.86
CA ALA A 95 -8.75 3.36 4.07
C ALA A 95 -9.86 2.96 3.08
N LYS A 96 -9.58 2.99 1.77
CA LYS A 96 -10.51 2.57 0.71
C LYS A 96 -10.72 1.06 0.64
N ALA A 97 -9.78 0.28 1.18
CA ALA A 97 -9.88 -1.17 1.21
C ALA A 97 -9.63 -1.69 2.63
N VAL A 98 -10.65 -2.33 3.20
CA VAL A 98 -10.55 -3.06 4.46
C VAL A 98 -11.00 -4.50 4.19
N VAL A 99 -10.11 -5.46 4.43
CA VAL A 99 -10.38 -6.89 4.20
C VAL A 99 -9.94 -7.70 5.41
N HIS A 100 -10.66 -8.77 5.69
CA HIS A 100 -10.39 -9.71 6.79
C HIS A 100 -9.88 -11.03 6.20
N CYS A 101 -8.85 -10.93 5.35
CA CYS A 101 -8.23 -12.08 4.69
C CYS A 101 -6.74 -11.82 4.43
N ASN A 102 -6.04 -12.85 3.97
CA ASN A 102 -4.70 -12.70 3.44
C ASN A 102 -4.72 -11.82 2.19
N VAL A 103 -3.66 -11.03 2.02
CA VAL A 103 -3.54 -10.13 0.88
C VAL A 103 -2.23 -10.41 0.18
N LEU A 104 -2.29 -10.58 -1.14
CA LEU A 104 -1.11 -10.69 -1.98
C LEU A 104 -0.88 -9.36 -2.69
N PHE A 105 0.24 -8.71 -2.38
CA PHE A 105 0.71 -7.51 -3.06
C PHE A 105 1.65 -7.88 -4.21
N SER A 106 1.57 -7.13 -5.31
CA SER A 106 2.47 -7.26 -6.46
C SER A 106 2.65 -5.90 -7.12
N ARG A 107 3.74 -5.72 -7.86
CA ARG A 107 3.92 -4.52 -8.67
C ARG A 107 3.13 -4.63 -9.96
N ALA A 108 2.46 -3.56 -10.34
CA ALA A 108 1.69 -3.48 -11.58
C ALA A 108 2.60 -3.48 -12.82
N ASP A 109 3.86 -3.08 -12.68
CA ASP A 109 4.86 -3.05 -13.75
C ASP A 109 5.50 -4.41 -14.07
N GLY A 110 5.10 -5.47 -13.36
CA GLY A 110 5.61 -6.83 -13.60
C GLY A 110 6.98 -7.11 -13.04
N LYS A 111 7.55 -6.22 -12.22
CA LYS A 111 8.77 -6.49 -11.46
C LYS A 111 8.45 -7.24 -10.16
N ASP A 112 9.45 -7.95 -9.65
CA ASP A 112 9.36 -8.58 -8.34
C ASP A 112 9.18 -7.53 -7.24
N LEU A 113 8.35 -7.86 -6.26
CA LEU A 113 8.22 -7.15 -5.00
C LEU A 113 8.88 -7.97 -3.89
N THR A 114 9.82 -7.37 -3.18
CA THR A 114 10.42 -8.00 -2.00
C THR A 114 9.69 -7.59 -0.72
N SER A 115 9.77 -8.40 0.33
CA SER A 115 9.20 -8.05 1.64
C SER A 115 9.79 -6.76 2.21
N ARG A 116 11.10 -6.53 2.02
CA ARG A 116 11.78 -5.29 2.43
C ARG A 116 11.29 -4.07 1.68
N GLN A 117 11.07 -4.19 0.37
CA GLN A 117 10.44 -3.11 -0.41
C GLN A 117 9.01 -2.81 0.06
N LEU A 118 8.21 -3.83 0.40
CA LEU A 118 6.89 -3.58 0.97
C LEU A 118 7.00 -2.89 2.34
N GLN A 119 7.94 -3.30 3.18
CA GLN A 119 8.21 -2.68 4.49
C GLN A 119 8.63 -1.22 4.36
N THR A 120 9.45 -0.85 3.38
CA THR A 120 9.80 0.56 3.17
C THR A 120 8.61 1.39 2.73
N VAL A 121 7.72 0.85 1.90
CA VAL A 121 6.46 1.53 1.52
C VAL A 121 5.56 1.73 2.74
N VAL A 122 5.36 0.70 3.56
CA VAL A 122 4.55 0.80 4.79
C VAL A 122 5.17 1.80 5.77
N GLY A 123 6.49 1.69 6.03
CA GLY A 123 7.20 2.59 6.93
C GLY A 123 7.14 4.05 6.49
N PHE A 124 7.19 4.32 5.18
CA PHE A 124 7.01 5.69 4.66
C PHE A 124 5.62 6.24 5.01
N VAL A 125 4.57 5.44 4.84
CA VAL A 125 3.21 5.87 5.14
C VAL A 125 3.04 6.11 6.65
N GLU A 126 3.61 5.25 7.48
CA GLU A 126 3.53 5.38 8.93
C GLU A 126 4.31 6.58 9.47
N GLU A 127 5.53 6.80 8.98
CA GLU A 127 6.42 7.85 9.50
C GLU A 127 6.20 9.20 8.82
N VAL A 128 6.12 9.23 7.50
CA VAL A 128 6.05 10.48 6.72
C VAL A 128 4.61 10.97 6.58
N LEU A 129 3.65 10.04 6.47
CA LEU A 129 2.22 10.34 6.39
C LEU A 129 1.48 10.10 7.72
N GLY A 130 2.21 10.06 8.84
CA GLY A 130 1.66 9.84 10.18
C GLY A 130 0.55 10.83 10.55
N ASP A 131 0.65 12.10 10.13
CA ASP A 131 -0.38 13.11 10.34
C ASP A 131 -1.71 12.74 9.65
N VAL A 132 -1.63 12.19 8.43
CA VAL A 132 -2.80 11.72 7.66
C VAL A 132 -3.44 10.54 8.38
N LEU A 133 -2.63 9.57 8.82
CA LEU A 133 -3.09 8.41 9.58
C LEU A 133 -3.78 8.82 10.89
N ALA A 134 -3.18 9.75 11.63
CA ALA A 134 -3.71 10.24 12.90
C ALA A 134 -5.04 10.97 12.70
N TYR A 135 -5.16 11.81 11.67
CA TYR A 135 -6.41 12.46 11.30
C TYR A 135 -7.51 11.45 10.90
N GLY A 136 -7.17 10.44 10.10
CA GLY A 136 -8.12 9.39 9.73
C GLY A 136 -8.64 8.58 10.93
N LYS A 137 -7.79 8.38 11.96
CA LYS A 137 -8.18 7.73 13.22
C LYS A 137 -9.12 8.61 14.05
N SER A 138 -8.83 9.90 14.21
CA SER A 138 -9.65 10.80 15.03
C SER A 138 -11.06 11.00 14.46
N LYS A 139 -11.20 11.01 13.12
CA LYS A 139 -12.50 11.12 12.44
C LYS A 139 -13.46 9.98 12.80
N LYS A 140 -12.96 8.74 12.90
CA LYS A 140 -13.78 7.56 13.23
C LYS A 140 -14.34 7.59 14.65
N THR A 141 -13.52 8.05 15.59
CA THR A 141 -13.94 8.17 17.00
C THR A 141 -15.06 9.21 17.15
N SER A 142 -14.98 10.32 16.41
CA SER A 142 -16.00 11.37 16.48
C SER A 142 -17.36 10.94 15.96
N THR A 143 -17.43 10.06 14.96
CA THR A 143 -18.70 9.59 14.39
C THR A 143 -19.42 8.61 15.33
N PHE A 144 -18.67 7.81 16.10
CA PHE A 144 -19.26 6.78 16.96
C PHE A 144 -19.94 7.35 18.22
N SER A 145 -19.54 8.54 18.68
CA SER A 145 -20.08 9.14 19.92
C SER A 145 -21.46 9.79 19.77
N ILE A 146 -22.02 9.91 18.57
CA ILE A 146 -23.29 10.65 18.35
C ILE A 146 -24.51 9.71 18.27
N GLU A 147 -24.33 8.40 18.07
CA GLU A 147 -25.44 7.45 17.90
C GLU A 147 -25.79 6.61 19.16
N GLY A 148 -25.21 6.95 20.32
CA GLY A 148 -25.26 6.10 21.53
C GLY A 148 -26.38 6.32 22.56
N ASP A 149 -27.29 7.29 22.38
CA ASP A 149 -28.19 7.73 23.46
C ASP A 149 -29.64 7.20 23.39
N LEU A 150 -29.95 6.16 22.60
CA LEU A 150 -31.31 5.62 22.51
C LEU A 150 -31.36 4.08 22.52
N ALA A 151 -31.10 3.46 23.67
CA ALA A 151 -31.80 2.23 24.13
C ALA A 151 -31.36 1.83 25.55
N SER A 152 -32.16 2.23 26.54
CA SER A 152 -32.27 1.57 27.83
C SER A 152 -33.08 0.27 27.69
N ASP A 153 -32.63 -0.83 28.30
CA ASP A 153 -33.36 -1.46 29.42
C ASP A 153 -32.76 -2.82 29.87
N GLU A 154 -32.46 -2.83 31.17
CA GLU A 154 -32.58 -3.90 32.17
C GLU A 154 -32.27 -5.36 31.82
N LYS A 155 -31.17 -5.88 32.42
CA LYS A 155 -31.31 -7.00 33.36
C LYS A 155 -30.12 -7.15 34.30
N ALA A 156 -30.41 -7.01 35.59
CA ALA A 156 -29.53 -7.31 36.70
C ALA A 156 -29.37 -8.83 36.92
N SER A 157 -28.16 -9.27 37.26
CA SER A 157 -27.93 -10.47 38.06
C SER A 157 -26.63 -10.32 38.82
N GLU A 158 -26.76 -10.32 40.14
CA GLU A 158 -25.73 -10.21 41.17
C GLU A 158 -24.90 -11.49 41.27
N SER A 159 -23.59 -11.35 41.49
CA SER A 159 -22.82 -12.23 42.37
C SER A 159 -21.52 -11.53 42.78
N GLU A 160 -21.40 -11.28 44.07
CA GLU A 160 -20.23 -10.78 44.79
C GLU A 160 -19.19 -11.90 44.91
N ASP A 161 -17.91 -11.59 44.70
CA ASP A 161 -16.83 -12.24 45.44
C ASP A 161 -15.58 -11.33 45.48
N GLU A 162 -15.21 -10.99 46.70
CA GLU A 162 -14.12 -10.10 47.10
C GLU A 162 -12.78 -10.85 47.18
N SER A 163 -11.74 -10.30 46.56
CA SER A 163 -10.36 -10.44 47.07
C SER A 163 -9.47 -9.35 46.46
N SER A 164 -9.20 -8.30 47.23
CA SER A 164 -8.32 -7.18 46.91
C SER A 164 -6.90 -7.46 47.40
N GLU A 165 -5.94 -7.55 46.47
CA GLU A 165 -4.52 -7.32 46.76
C GLU A 165 -4.15 -5.99 46.09
N ASP A 166 -3.78 -5.02 46.93
CA ASP A 166 -3.39 -3.67 46.54
C ASP A 166 -2.02 -3.69 45.85
N GLU A 167 -2.02 -3.61 44.52
CA GLU A 167 -0.83 -3.25 43.74
C GLU A 167 -0.92 -1.75 43.38
N ASP A 168 -0.03 -0.96 44.00
CA ASP A 168 0.20 0.44 43.68
C ASP A 168 0.78 0.56 42.25
N ASP A 169 -0.10 0.55 41.25
CA ASP A 169 0.26 0.82 39.85
C ASP A 169 0.52 2.32 39.67
N ASP A 170 1.79 2.67 39.47
CA ASP A 170 2.24 3.96 38.97
C ASP A 170 1.59 4.22 37.60
N VAL A 171 0.42 4.88 37.59
CA VAL A 171 -0.30 5.28 36.37
C VAL A 171 0.56 6.30 35.61
N GLU A 172 1.37 5.80 34.69
CA GLU A 172 2.13 6.58 33.73
C GLU A 172 1.13 7.42 32.92
N GLN A 173 1.05 8.71 33.23
CA GLN A 173 0.15 9.66 32.58
C GLN A 173 0.56 9.81 31.10
N ASN A 174 -0.03 8.97 30.26
CA ASN A 174 0.19 9.00 28.82
C ASN A 174 -0.28 10.36 28.29
N PRO A 175 0.60 11.18 27.65
CA PRO A 175 0.24 12.51 27.21
C PRO A 175 -0.97 12.46 26.26
N ALA A 176 -1.91 13.39 26.44
CA ALA A 176 -3.13 13.45 25.65
C ALA A 176 -2.80 13.39 24.14
N PRO A 177 -3.52 12.57 23.36
CA PRO A 177 -3.22 12.42 21.94
C PRO A 177 -3.37 13.75 21.22
N LYS A 178 -2.33 14.17 20.51
CA LYS A 178 -2.32 15.40 19.72
C LYS A 178 -3.45 15.33 18.68
N ILE A 179 -4.42 16.25 18.77
CA ILE A 179 -5.49 16.37 17.78
C ILE A 179 -4.90 16.96 16.50
N ILE A 180 -4.84 16.17 15.43
CA ILE A 180 -4.39 16.64 14.12
C ILE A 180 -5.58 17.26 13.38
N THR A 181 -5.39 18.46 12.85
CA THR A 181 -6.38 19.18 12.05
C THR A 181 -6.43 18.65 10.61
N ARG A 182 -7.55 18.87 9.91
CA ARG A 182 -7.67 18.51 8.49
C ARG A 182 -6.58 19.17 7.64
N ALA A 183 -6.31 20.46 7.86
CA ALA A 183 -5.29 21.21 7.13
C ALA A 183 -3.86 20.64 7.31
N GLU A 184 -3.51 20.21 8.53
CA GLU A 184 -2.22 19.53 8.78
C GLU A 184 -2.14 18.19 8.02
N ALA A 185 -3.21 17.39 8.01
CA ALA A 185 -3.26 16.16 7.25
C ALA A 185 -3.18 16.40 5.73
N GLU A 186 -3.88 17.41 5.22
CA GLU A 186 -3.82 17.79 3.79
C GLU A 186 -2.40 18.21 3.40
N ALA A 187 -1.72 19.03 4.20
CA ALA A 187 -0.31 19.38 4.02
C ALA A 187 0.59 18.13 4.07
N GLY A 188 0.26 17.15 4.92
CA GLY A 188 0.92 15.84 4.97
C GLY A 188 0.84 15.09 3.64
N THR A 189 -0.26 15.19 2.89
CA THR A 189 -0.38 14.50 1.60
C THR A 189 0.56 15.03 0.53
N ALA A 190 0.97 16.30 0.62
CA ALA A 190 1.97 16.87 -0.29
C ALA A 190 3.33 16.19 -0.14
N LYS A 191 3.60 15.53 1.00
CA LYS A 191 4.82 14.75 1.22
C LYS A 191 4.84 13.45 0.42
N ALA A 192 3.69 12.94 -0.02
CA ALA A 192 3.59 11.71 -0.80
C ALA A 192 4.04 11.93 -2.25
N THR A 193 5.35 12.01 -2.46
CA THR A 193 5.99 12.12 -3.78
C THR A 193 7.08 11.05 -3.96
N PRO A 194 7.45 10.70 -5.20
CA PRO A 194 8.53 9.76 -5.46
C PRO A 194 9.88 10.20 -4.90
N GLU A 195 10.17 11.51 -4.89
CA GLU A 195 11.43 12.07 -4.41
C GLU A 195 11.55 11.92 -2.90
N ASN A 196 10.50 12.31 -2.16
CA ASN A 196 10.46 12.14 -0.70
C ASN A 196 10.52 10.67 -0.32
N PHE A 197 9.85 9.79 -1.08
CA PHE A 197 9.94 8.36 -0.85
C PHE A 197 11.36 7.83 -1.11
N THR A 198 12.04 8.28 -2.16
CA THR A 198 13.42 7.86 -2.46
C THR A 198 14.38 8.30 -1.35
N ALA A 199 14.30 9.56 -0.90
CA ALA A 199 15.12 10.05 0.21
C ALA A 199 14.84 9.30 1.52
N PHE A 200 13.56 9.03 1.81
CA PHE A 200 13.17 8.20 2.95
C PHE A 200 13.75 6.78 2.82
N PHE A 201 13.63 6.16 1.65
CA PHE A 201 14.09 4.80 1.39
C PHE A 201 15.59 4.66 1.66
N GLU A 202 16.41 5.58 1.17
CA GLU A 202 17.86 5.57 1.38
C GLU A 202 18.22 5.65 2.86
N ARG A 203 17.61 6.60 3.60
CA ARG A 203 17.80 6.73 5.05
C ARG A 203 17.33 5.47 5.79
N PHE A 204 16.12 5.00 5.49
CA PHE A 204 15.49 3.86 6.16
C PHE A 204 16.30 2.57 5.99
N CYS A 205 16.84 2.35 4.78
CA CYS A 205 17.74 1.24 4.51
C CYS A 205 19.06 1.41 5.28
N ALA A 206 19.69 2.60 5.23
CA ALA A 206 20.95 2.87 5.91
C ALA A 206 20.89 2.63 7.43
N GLU A 207 19.81 3.05 8.09
CA GLU A 207 19.58 2.82 9.52
C GLU A 207 19.46 1.33 9.87
N ARG A 208 18.90 0.52 8.97
CA ARG A 208 18.67 -0.91 9.20
C ARG A 208 19.80 -1.82 8.80
N VAL A 209 20.76 -1.35 7.99
CA VAL A 209 21.96 -2.12 7.61
C VAL A 209 22.73 -2.62 8.84
N ALA A 210 22.79 -1.81 9.91
CA ALA A 210 23.47 -2.20 11.15
C ALA A 210 22.82 -3.43 11.83
N ALA A 211 21.50 -3.60 11.69
CA ALA A 211 20.76 -4.72 12.29
C ALA A 211 20.66 -5.93 11.35
N ASP A 212 20.51 -5.72 10.05
CA ASP A 212 20.50 -6.77 9.02
C ASP A 212 21.20 -6.27 7.75
N GLN A 213 22.41 -6.79 7.49
CA GLN A 213 23.23 -6.41 6.34
C GLN A 213 22.51 -6.59 5.00
N LYS A 214 21.48 -7.46 4.92
CA LYS A 214 20.69 -7.67 3.71
C LYS A 214 19.90 -6.42 3.28
N TRP A 215 19.76 -5.41 4.14
CA TRP A 215 19.22 -4.10 3.75
C TRP A 215 20.11 -3.34 2.76
N ALA A 216 21.42 -3.64 2.71
CA ALA A 216 22.35 -3.01 1.77
C ALA A 216 22.13 -3.46 0.32
N GLU A 217 21.48 -4.61 0.10
CA GLU A 217 21.21 -5.18 -1.22
C GLU A 217 19.84 -4.76 -1.78
N VAL A 218 19.02 -4.04 -1.00
CA VAL A 218 17.65 -3.70 -1.40
C VAL A 218 17.68 -2.52 -2.36
N GLU A 219 17.26 -2.74 -3.60
CA GLU A 219 17.07 -1.68 -4.58
C GLU A 219 15.79 -0.87 -4.32
N CYS A 220 15.88 0.45 -4.48
CA CYS A 220 14.74 1.35 -4.40
C CYS A 220 13.67 0.95 -5.43
N PRO A 221 12.41 0.71 -5.01
CA PRO A 221 11.39 0.22 -5.92
C PRO A 221 10.81 1.29 -6.86
N VAL A 222 11.09 2.57 -6.60
CA VAL A 222 10.53 3.71 -7.36
C VAL A 222 10.83 3.57 -8.85
N GLN A 223 9.80 3.81 -9.65
CA GLN A 223 9.89 3.99 -11.09
C GLN A 223 9.75 5.48 -11.38
N ILE A 224 10.86 6.10 -11.75
CA ILE A 224 10.82 7.45 -12.29
C ILE A 224 10.35 7.34 -13.74
N SER A 225 9.17 7.90 -14.01
CA SER A 225 8.65 8.04 -15.36
C SER A 225 9.54 9.03 -16.10
N VAL A 226 10.29 8.54 -17.09
CA VAL A 226 11.18 9.37 -17.91
C VAL A 226 10.74 9.34 -19.37
N CYS A 227 10.94 10.45 -20.05
CA CYS A 227 10.70 10.55 -21.47
C CYS A 227 11.61 9.58 -22.22
N HIS A 228 10.99 8.68 -22.99
CA HIS A 228 11.68 7.65 -23.75
C HIS A 228 12.59 8.22 -24.86
N LYS A 229 12.46 9.51 -25.20
CA LYS A 229 13.29 10.19 -26.18
C LYS A 229 14.43 11.00 -25.55
N CYS A 230 14.11 11.92 -24.65
CA CYS A 230 15.09 12.88 -24.12
C CYS A 230 15.60 12.52 -22.72
N GLY A 231 15.05 11.50 -22.08
CA GLY A 231 15.45 11.03 -20.75
C GLY A 231 15.08 11.97 -19.60
N LYS A 232 14.43 13.11 -19.89
CA LYS A 232 13.91 14.00 -18.86
C LYS A 232 12.80 13.30 -18.08
N ASP A 233 12.83 13.45 -16.78
CA ASP A 233 11.79 13.03 -15.86
C ASP A 233 10.49 13.80 -16.08
N GLU A 234 9.42 13.29 -15.48
CA GLU A 234 8.15 14.00 -15.35
C GLU A 234 8.37 15.24 -14.48
N GLN A 235 8.72 16.35 -15.11
CA GLN A 235 8.77 17.65 -14.44
C GLN A 235 7.38 17.92 -13.84
N GLN A 236 7.32 18.19 -12.54
CA GLN A 236 6.13 18.21 -11.68
C GLN A 236 4.90 18.96 -12.24
N GLU A 237 5.08 19.86 -13.21
CA GLU A 237 4.00 20.66 -13.80
C GLU A 237 3.37 20.05 -15.07
N LYS A 238 4.01 19.09 -15.74
CA LYS A 238 3.49 18.53 -16.99
C LYS A 238 3.62 17.01 -17.05
N PRO A 239 2.51 16.27 -16.95
CA PRO A 239 2.56 14.82 -16.98
C PRO A 239 3.07 14.30 -18.33
N LEU A 240 3.83 13.21 -18.31
CA LEU A 240 4.35 12.63 -19.54
C LEU A 240 3.21 12.03 -20.37
N LEU A 241 3.20 12.35 -21.67
CA LEU A 241 2.31 11.74 -22.65
C LEU A 241 2.64 10.27 -22.82
N VAL A 242 1.68 9.41 -22.50
CA VAL A 242 1.79 7.97 -22.74
C VAL A 242 1.37 7.64 -24.18
N CYS A 243 2.09 6.73 -24.83
CA CYS A 243 1.69 6.20 -26.13
C CYS A 243 0.29 5.56 -26.05
N GLY A 244 -0.66 6.03 -26.87
CA GLY A 244 -2.04 5.52 -26.85
C GLY A 244 -2.19 4.05 -27.23
N ASP A 245 -1.29 3.54 -28.08
CA ASP A 245 -1.28 2.14 -28.52
C ASP A 245 -0.71 1.26 -27.41
N CYS A 246 0.61 1.28 -27.18
CA CYS A 246 1.22 0.34 -26.25
C CYS A 246 1.08 0.69 -24.78
N ARG A 247 0.78 1.95 -24.44
CA ARG A 247 0.70 2.48 -23.07
C ARG A 247 1.96 2.29 -22.21
N LEU A 248 3.10 1.96 -22.82
CA LEU A 248 4.37 1.72 -22.12
C LEU A 248 5.37 2.86 -22.29
N ALA A 249 5.44 3.47 -23.47
CA ALA A 249 6.37 4.57 -23.70
C ALA A 249 5.74 5.90 -23.28
N GLN A 250 6.52 6.70 -22.55
CA GLN A 250 6.15 8.03 -22.07
C GLN A 250 7.02 9.09 -22.73
N TYR A 251 6.47 10.28 -22.95
CA TYR A 251 7.12 11.38 -23.67
C TYR A 251 6.75 12.73 -23.07
N CYS A 252 7.67 13.69 -23.03
CA CYS A 252 7.34 15.06 -22.57
C CYS A 252 6.26 15.73 -23.44
N ASP A 253 6.26 15.41 -24.73
CA ASP A 253 5.40 16.01 -25.75
C ASP A 253 5.29 15.12 -27.00
N ARG A 254 4.46 15.56 -27.95
CA ARG A 254 4.25 14.86 -29.22
C ARG A 254 5.48 14.90 -30.13
N GLU A 255 6.43 15.81 -29.92
CA GLU A 255 7.65 15.90 -30.72
C GLU A 255 8.62 14.79 -30.32
N CYS A 256 8.87 14.63 -29.02
CA CYS A 256 9.62 13.51 -28.45
C CYS A 256 9.05 12.15 -28.89
N GLN A 257 7.72 12.02 -28.91
CA GLN A 257 7.05 10.82 -29.41
C GLN A 257 7.35 10.57 -30.90
N LYS A 258 7.18 11.58 -31.77
CA LYS A 258 7.43 11.47 -33.21
C LYS A 258 8.88 11.13 -33.51
N GLU A 259 9.82 11.77 -32.83
CA GLU A 259 11.25 11.51 -33.02
C GLU A 259 11.68 10.12 -32.55
N SER A 260 11.02 9.57 -31.53
CA SER A 260 11.26 8.21 -31.04
C SER A 260 10.55 7.15 -31.88
N TRP A 261 9.53 7.53 -32.66
CA TRP A 261 8.65 6.60 -33.39
C TRP A 261 9.40 5.60 -34.26
N GLY A 262 10.49 6.00 -34.93
CA GLY A 262 11.26 5.09 -35.78
C GLY A 262 11.76 3.85 -35.04
N LYS A 263 12.25 4.00 -33.80
CA LYS A 263 12.70 2.90 -32.95
C LYS A 263 11.52 2.27 -32.19
N HIS A 264 10.63 3.11 -31.68
CA HIS A 264 9.49 2.69 -30.86
C HIS A 264 8.49 1.82 -31.64
N LYS A 265 8.25 2.08 -32.93
CA LYS A 265 7.22 1.43 -33.75
C LYS A 265 7.29 -0.09 -33.72
N MET A 266 8.50 -0.66 -33.74
CA MET A 266 8.67 -2.12 -33.71
C MET A 266 8.23 -2.72 -32.37
N LEU A 267 8.65 -2.11 -31.26
CA LEU A 267 8.24 -2.53 -29.91
C LEU A 267 6.75 -2.25 -29.66
N CYS A 268 6.26 -1.11 -30.11
CA CYS A 268 4.87 -0.69 -29.98
C CYS A 268 3.92 -1.70 -30.61
N LYS A 269 4.23 -2.18 -31.83
CA LYS A 269 3.43 -3.20 -32.52
C LYS A 269 3.52 -4.58 -31.88
N ALA A 270 4.65 -4.92 -31.26
CA ALA A 270 4.84 -6.22 -30.63
C ALA A 270 4.07 -6.33 -29.30
N ILE A 271 3.98 -5.23 -28.55
CA ILE A 271 3.45 -5.23 -27.18
C ILE A 271 2.07 -4.58 -27.08
N GLY A 272 1.71 -3.73 -28.04
CA GLY A 272 0.43 -3.03 -28.03
C GLY A 272 -0.75 -4.01 -27.95
N PRO A 273 -1.82 -3.64 -27.21
CA PRO A 273 -3.02 -4.44 -27.16
C PRO A 273 -3.48 -4.68 -28.59
N LYS A 274 -3.62 -5.96 -28.96
CA LYS A 274 -4.40 -6.33 -30.14
C LYS A 274 -5.84 -5.99 -29.81
N LEU A 275 -6.21 -4.71 -29.95
CA LEU A 275 -7.59 -4.29 -29.83
C LEU A 275 -8.40 -5.20 -30.75
N GLY A 276 -9.30 -5.96 -30.13
CA GLY A 276 -10.06 -7.00 -30.79
C GLY A 276 -10.72 -6.47 -32.04
N LYS A 277 -10.42 -7.10 -33.18
CA LYS A 277 -11.29 -7.06 -34.35
C LYS A 277 -12.44 -8.06 -34.12
N ASP A 278 -13.19 -7.90 -33.04
CA ASP A 278 -14.38 -8.73 -32.78
C ASP A 278 -15.45 -7.85 -32.14
N GLN A 279 -16.13 -7.08 -32.99
CA GLN A 279 -17.50 -6.60 -32.80
C GLN A 279 -17.97 -5.97 -34.11
N LYS A 280 -18.63 -6.77 -34.95
CA LYS A 280 -19.70 -6.31 -35.82
C LYS A 280 -20.73 -7.41 -35.97
#